data_AF-A0A094D1D0-F1
#
_entry.id   AF-A0A094D1D0-F1
#
_cell.length_a   1.000
_cell.length_b   1.000
_cell.length_c   1.000
_cell.angle_alpha   90.00
_cell.angle_beta   90.00
_cell.angle_gamma   90.00
#
_symmetry.space_group_name_H-M   'P 1'
#
loop_
_entity.id
_entity.type
_entity.pdbx_description
1 polymer ?
#
loop_
_entity_poly.entity_id
_entity_poly.type
_entity_poly.pdbx_seq_one_letter_code
_entity_poly.pdbx_strand_id
1 'polypeptide(L)'
;MKGFGTDEKTLIHVLVSKDALQVDVLRAAYKKEHGRDLIADIASETGGNLEEVLLAMVRGPLAQDCHVLRTGMAGPGTDEEALNDVLLGRSNADMAAIKACYTKTYRRNLEADLKSELSMKTERLFLMVVAGTRAESSAPVVPQQVEQDVLEIYKATEGKTGTDELLVCQILSSRNDAQIGAIAQLYEQKYRRSLEAVIKAEFSGHMERALLHQLRTGTDRAGRDASLLEDSMAGMGTKERLLLNRAVRAHWDKTHMQRVKAAYRAKFHKDLGASIRNETSGDFEAALLGVIGE
;
A
#
# COMPACT_ATOMS: atom_id res chain seq x y z
N MET A 1 -14.97 -26.90 2.77
CA MET A 1 -13.98 -27.49 1.82
C MET A 1 -13.94 -29.02 1.84
N LYS A 2 -14.97 -29.74 2.34
CA LYS A 2 -15.24 -31.15 2.03
C LYS A 2 -16.74 -31.29 1.80
N GLY A 3 -17.16 -31.80 0.65
CA GLY A 3 -18.58 -31.92 0.27
C GLY A 3 -18.90 -31.21 -1.05
N PHE A 4 -20.18 -31.22 -1.45
CA PHE A 4 -20.65 -30.49 -2.63
C PHE A 4 -20.99 -29.05 -2.22
N GLY A 5 -20.25 -28.08 -2.77
CA GLY A 5 -20.33 -26.67 -2.39
C GLY A 5 -19.42 -26.32 -1.21
N THR A 6 -18.79 -25.15 -1.28
CA THR A 6 -18.10 -24.54 -0.15
C THR A 6 -19.08 -23.69 0.65
N ASP A 7 -18.84 -23.55 1.96
CA ASP A 7 -19.59 -22.62 2.80
C ASP A 7 -18.78 -21.32 2.86
N GLU A 8 -18.97 -20.48 1.85
CA GLU A 8 -18.23 -19.22 1.67
C GLU A 8 -18.45 -18.30 2.87
N LYS A 9 -19.67 -18.26 3.42
CA LYS A 9 -20.01 -17.43 4.59
C LYS A 9 -19.20 -17.80 5.82
N THR A 10 -19.11 -19.10 6.12
CA THR A 10 -18.27 -19.58 7.22
C THR A 10 -16.80 -19.26 6.97
N LEU A 11 -16.32 -19.45 5.73
CA LEU A 11 -14.93 -19.16 5.37
C LEU A 11 -14.59 -17.67 5.54
N ILE A 12 -15.45 -16.78 5.06
CA ILE A 12 -15.34 -15.33 5.26
C ILE A 12 -15.26 -15.03 6.76
N HIS A 13 -16.26 -15.44 7.54
CA HIS A 13 -16.33 -15.12 8.97
C HIS A 13 -15.09 -15.58 9.75
N VAL A 14 -14.59 -16.77 9.43
CA VAL A 14 -13.40 -17.32 10.08
C VAL A 14 -12.15 -16.54 9.70
N LEU A 15 -11.94 -16.20 8.42
CA LEU A 15 -10.69 -15.59 7.96
C LEU A 15 -10.62 -14.09 8.25
N VAL A 16 -11.68 -13.33 7.98
CA VAL A 16 -11.67 -11.86 8.13
C VAL A 16 -11.57 -11.39 9.58
N SER A 17 -11.68 -12.30 10.56
CA SER A 17 -11.51 -11.98 11.97
C SER A 17 -10.07 -12.17 12.50
N LYS A 18 -9.18 -12.78 11.71
CA LYS A 18 -7.84 -13.20 12.14
C LYS A 18 -6.81 -12.10 12.01
N ASP A 19 -5.96 -11.97 13.02
CA ASP A 19 -4.74 -11.17 12.89
C ASP A 19 -3.61 -11.93 12.18
N ALA A 20 -2.50 -11.25 11.92
CA ALA A 20 -1.36 -11.79 11.19
C ALA A 20 -0.72 -13.01 11.87
N LEU A 21 -0.73 -13.10 13.20
CA LEU A 21 -0.17 -14.26 13.92
C LEU A 21 -1.15 -15.43 13.90
N GLN A 22 -2.44 -15.13 14.07
CA GLN A 22 -3.50 -16.14 14.05
C GLN A 22 -3.61 -16.83 12.68
N VAL A 23 -3.40 -16.11 11.58
CA VAL A 23 -3.48 -16.73 10.25
C VAL A 23 -2.30 -17.66 9.97
N ASP A 24 -1.11 -17.34 10.46
CA ASP A 24 0.06 -18.23 10.38
C ASP A 24 -0.16 -19.52 11.20
N VAL A 25 -0.70 -19.38 12.42
CA VAL A 25 -1.08 -20.53 13.26
C VAL A 25 -2.16 -21.37 12.59
N LEU A 26 -3.17 -20.74 12.00
CA LEU A 26 -4.25 -21.41 11.27
C LEU A 26 -3.68 -22.26 10.11
N ARG A 27 -2.79 -21.69 9.30
CA ARG A 27 -2.15 -22.41 8.20
C ARG A 27 -1.33 -23.59 8.67
N ALA A 28 -0.53 -23.40 9.72
CA ALA A 28 0.30 -24.46 10.29
C ALA A 28 -0.56 -25.60 10.87
N ALA A 29 -1.62 -25.26 11.61
CA ALA A 29 -2.57 -26.23 12.16
C ALA A 29 -3.29 -27.00 11.05
N TYR A 30 -3.81 -26.30 10.03
CA TYR A 30 -4.48 -26.92 8.89
C TYR A 30 -3.57 -27.92 8.17
N LYS A 31 -2.31 -27.55 7.93
CA LYS A 31 -1.32 -28.44 7.31
C LYS A 31 -1.03 -29.66 8.19
N LYS A 32 -0.91 -29.48 9.50
CA LYS A 32 -0.62 -30.55 10.46
C LYS A 32 -1.78 -31.53 10.59
N GLU A 33 -3.02 -31.05 10.66
CA GLU A 33 -4.21 -31.86 10.90
C GLU A 33 -4.72 -32.56 9.64
N HIS A 34 -4.59 -31.92 8.48
CA HIS A 34 -5.17 -32.45 7.24
C HIS A 34 -4.12 -32.86 6.20
N GLY A 35 -2.84 -32.54 6.38
CA GLY A 35 -1.79 -32.80 5.39
C GLY A 35 -1.88 -31.97 4.11
N ARG A 36 -2.89 -31.10 3.98
CA ARG A 36 -3.18 -30.28 2.79
C ARG A 36 -2.71 -28.83 2.97
N ASP A 37 -2.60 -28.11 1.85
CA ASP A 37 -2.25 -26.70 1.85
C ASP A 37 -3.53 -25.84 1.84
N LEU A 38 -3.69 -24.98 2.84
CA LEU A 38 -4.91 -24.19 3.01
C LEU A 38 -5.11 -23.19 1.86
N ILE A 39 -4.03 -22.61 1.34
CA ILE A 39 -4.09 -21.65 0.22
C ILE A 39 -4.56 -22.38 -1.04
N ALA A 40 -3.99 -23.55 -1.33
CA ALA A 40 -4.39 -24.37 -2.48
C ALA A 40 -5.83 -24.85 -2.37
N ASP A 41 -6.26 -25.30 -1.18
CA ASP A 41 -7.65 -25.73 -0.97
C ASP A 41 -8.63 -24.57 -1.20
N ILE A 42 -8.36 -23.36 -0.66
CA ILE A 42 -9.21 -22.18 -0.90
C ILE A 42 -9.27 -21.83 -2.40
N ALA A 43 -8.12 -21.83 -3.09
CA ALA A 43 -8.05 -21.53 -4.52
C ALA A 43 -8.80 -22.55 -5.39
N SER A 44 -8.89 -23.82 -4.95
CA SER A 44 -9.64 -24.85 -5.68
C SER A 44 -11.16 -24.83 -5.43
N GLU A 45 -11.58 -24.18 -4.36
CA GLU A 45 -12.96 -24.25 -3.82
C GLU A 45 -13.73 -22.94 -3.96
N THR A 46 -13.04 -21.85 -4.28
CA THR A 46 -13.62 -20.51 -4.46
C THR A 46 -13.24 -19.94 -5.83
N GLY A 47 -13.87 -18.84 -6.23
CA GLY A 47 -13.59 -18.21 -7.51
C GLY A 47 -13.78 -16.69 -7.48
N GLY A 48 -13.22 -16.01 -8.48
CA GLY A 48 -13.40 -14.57 -8.70
C GLY A 48 -12.85 -13.71 -7.56
N ASN A 49 -13.47 -12.55 -7.32
CA ASN A 49 -12.95 -11.59 -6.33
C ASN A 49 -13.07 -12.08 -4.89
N LEU A 50 -14.02 -12.97 -4.59
CA LEU A 50 -14.10 -13.60 -3.28
C LEU A 50 -12.83 -14.42 -3.00
N GLU A 51 -12.42 -15.27 -3.95
CA GLU A 51 -11.20 -16.06 -3.84
C GLU A 51 -10.01 -15.16 -3.53
N GLU A 52 -9.84 -14.05 -4.25
CA GLU A 52 -8.73 -13.12 -4.03
C GLU A 52 -8.74 -12.53 -2.62
N VAL A 53 -9.90 -12.20 -2.03
CA VAL A 53 -9.96 -11.66 -0.65
C VAL A 53 -9.51 -12.75 0.32
N LEU A 54 -10.04 -13.96 0.19
CA LEU A 54 -9.75 -15.07 1.09
C LEU A 54 -8.28 -15.48 1.00
N LEU A 55 -7.73 -15.55 -0.22
CA LEU A 55 -6.31 -15.81 -0.47
C LEU A 55 -5.42 -14.72 0.11
N ALA A 56 -5.80 -13.44 -0.02
CA ALA A 56 -5.06 -12.33 0.58
C ALA A 56 -5.04 -12.42 2.11
N MET A 57 -6.19 -12.76 2.72
CA MET A 57 -6.27 -12.98 4.17
C MET A 57 -5.39 -14.15 4.59
N VAL A 58 -5.51 -15.32 3.94
CA VAL A 58 -4.76 -16.51 4.34
C VAL A 58 -3.25 -16.39 4.08
N ARG A 59 -2.81 -15.67 3.04
CA ARG A 59 -1.38 -15.40 2.82
C ARG A 59 -0.75 -14.63 3.97
N GLY A 60 -1.52 -13.78 4.66
CA GLY A 60 -1.01 -12.85 5.66
C GLY A 60 -0.26 -11.67 5.03
N PRO A 61 0.15 -10.67 5.82
CA PRO A 61 0.60 -9.37 5.31
C PRO A 61 1.82 -9.48 4.40
N LEU A 62 2.88 -10.18 4.84
CA LEU A 62 4.16 -10.20 4.12
C LEU A 62 4.08 -11.00 2.81
N ALA A 63 3.42 -12.15 2.83
CA ALA A 63 3.27 -12.96 1.62
C ALA A 63 2.28 -12.32 0.63
N GLN A 64 1.26 -11.61 1.13
CA GLN A 64 0.38 -10.83 0.26
C GLN A 64 1.11 -9.66 -0.38
N ASP A 65 1.97 -8.92 0.34
CA ASP A 65 2.83 -7.88 -0.26
C ASP A 65 3.67 -8.44 -1.42
N CYS A 66 4.28 -9.62 -1.25
CA CYS A 66 5.04 -10.28 -2.31
C CYS A 66 4.16 -10.70 -3.50
N HIS A 67 2.95 -11.19 -3.23
CA HIS A 67 1.99 -11.55 -4.26
C HIS A 67 1.53 -10.34 -5.08
N VAL A 68 1.25 -9.21 -4.41
CA VAL A 68 0.87 -7.95 -5.05
C VAL A 68 2.01 -7.43 -5.93
N LEU A 69 3.25 -7.47 -5.45
CA LEU A 69 4.41 -7.10 -6.27
C LEU A 69 4.55 -8.00 -7.50
N ARG A 70 4.44 -9.32 -7.31
CA ARG A 70 4.62 -10.27 -8.40
C ARG A 70 3.56 -10.13 -9.48
N THR A 71 2.30 -9.93 -9.09
CA THR A 71 1.18 -9.77 -10.03
C THR A 71 1.12 -8.37 -10.63
N GLY A 72 1.52 -7.34 -9.89
CA GLY A 72 1.65 -5.96 -10.41
C GLY A 72 2.77 -5.82 -11.45
N MET A 73 3.78 -6.66 -11.38
CA MET A 73 4.88 -6.78 -12.35
C MET A 73 4.65 -7.91 -13.38
N ALA A 74 3.46 -8.53 -13.42
CA ALA A 74 3.18 -9.60 -14.37
C ALA A 74 2.40 -9.07 -15.59
N GLY A 75 2.87 -9.41 -16.79
CA GLY A 75 2.13 -9.21 -18.03
C GLY A 75 2.50 -7.91 -18.75
N PRO A 76 1.69 -7.46 -19.72
CA PRO A 76 1.97 -6.25 -20.48
C PRO A 76 1.73 -5.00 -19.63
N GLY A 77 2.82 -4.33 -19.26
CA GLY A 77 2.79 -3.13 -18.42
C GLY A 77 2.94 -3.44 -16.93
N THR A 78 3.10 -2.39 -16.13
CA THR A 78 3.26 -2.49 -14.67
C THR A 78 2.10 -1.80 -13.97
N ASP A 79 1.54 -2.41 -12.92
CA ASP A 79 0.61 -1.74 -12.02
C ASP A 79 1.40 -0.94 -10.99
N GLU A 80 1.79 0.28 -11.35
CA GLU A 80 2.62 1.07 -10.45
C GLU A 80 1.87 1.57 -9.20
N GLU A 81 0.53 1.58 -9.21
CA GLU A 81 -0.25 1.84 -7.98
C GLU A 81 -0.06 0.73 -6.95
N ALA A 82 -0.07 -0.53 -7.39
CA ALA A 82 0.21 -1.68 -6.53
C ALA A 82 1.66 -1.65 -5.98
N LEU A 83 2.64 -1.26 -6.81
CA LEU A 83 4.03 -1.09 -6.34
C LEU A 83 4.12 0.05 -5.31
N ASN A 84 3.43 1.16 -5.54
CA ASN A 84 3.38 2.28 -4.59
C ASN A 84 2.83 1.84 -3.23
N ASP A 85 1.70 1.13 -3.24
CA ASP A 85 1.03 0.65 -2.04
C ASP A 85 1.91 -0.32 -1.24
N VAL A 86 2.70 -1.16 -1.90
CA VAL A 86 3.57 -2.11 -1.20
C VAL A 86 4.89 -1.48 -0.75
N LEU A 87 5.59 -0.73 -1.60
CA LEU A 87 6.99 -0.35 -1.39
C LEU A 87 7.16 1.02 -0.71
N LEU A 88 6.32 2.01 -1.03
CA LEU A 88 6.54 3.38 -0.57
C LEU A 88 6.23 3.52 0.93
N GLY A 89 7.14 4.20 1.63
CA GLY A 89 7.02 4.45 3.07
C GLY A 89 7.30 3.23 3.96
N ARG A 90 7.76 2.11 3.41
CA ARG A 90 8.18 0.94 4.20
C ARG A 90 9.42 1.24 5.03
N SER A 91 9.50 0.62 6.20
CA SER A 91 10.73 0.62 7.01
C SER A 91 11.82 -0.21 6.34
N ASN A 92 13.09 0.01 6.74
CA ASN A 92 14.20 -0.80 6.22
C ASN A 92 14.03 -2.29 6.60
N ALA A 93 13.51 -2.56 7.81
CA ALA A 93 13.21 -3.91 8.26
C ALA A 93 12.12 -4.58 7.42
N ASP A 94 11.03 -3.87 7.13
CA ASP A 94 9.96 -4.37 6.23
C ASP A 94 10.51 -4.62 4.83
N MET A 95 11.32 -3.70 4.30
CA MET A 95 11.91 -3.84 2.97
C MET A 95 12.82 -5.07 2.89
N ALA A 96 13.64 -5.31 3.92
CA ALA A 96 14.47 -6.50 4.00
C ALA A 96 13.62 -7.78 4.07
N ALA A 97 12.53 -7.77 4.86
CA ALA A 97 11.60 -8.89 4.95
C ALA A 97 10.89 -9.17 3.63
N ILE A 98 10.42 -8.13 2.92
CA ILE A 98 9.79 -8.23 1.60
C ILE A 98 10.77 -8.84 0.60
N LYS A 99 12.00 -8.33 0.51
CA LYS A 99 13.02 -8.87 -0.41
C LYS A 99 13.31 -10.35 -0.13
N ALA A 100 13.49 -10.72 1.15
CA ALA A 100 13.74 -12.10 1.54
C ALA A 100 12.56 -13.02 1.22
N CYS A 101 11.33 -12.59 1.53
CA CYS A 101 10.12 -13.35 1.25
C CYS A 101 9.89 -13.52 -0.25
N TYR A 102 10.08 -12.46 -1.04
CA TYR A 102 9.95 -12.47 -2.49
C TYR A 102 10.92 -13.48 -3.13
N THR A 103 12.20 -13.45 -2.75
CA THR A 103 13.20 -14.39 -3.24
C THR A 103 12.92 -15.83 -2.81
N LYS A 104 12.49 -16.05 -1.57
CA LYS A 104 12.12 -17.38 -1.09
C LYS A 104 10.93 -17.95 -1.87
N THR A 105 9.91 -17.13 -2.12
CA THR A 105 8.62 -17.55 -2.69
C THR A 105 8.71 -17.75 -4.20
N TYR A 106 9.29 -16.80 -4.93
CA TYR A 106 9.30 -16.81 -6.39
C TYR A 106 10.63 -17.26 -7.00
N ARG A 107 11.68 -17.44 -6.20
CA ARG A 107 13.05 -17.70 -6.68
C ARG A 107 13.56 -16.62 -7.64
N ARG A 108 13.16 -15.38 -7.38
CA ARG A 108 13.51 -14.17 -8.16
C ARG A 108 14.10 -13.09 -7.26
N ASN A 109 14.79 -12.14 -7.86
CA ASN A 109 15.33 -10.98 -7.15
C ASN A 109 14.42 -9.78 -7.41
N LEU A 110 13.86 -9.18 -6.35
CA LEU A 110 12.92 -8.07 -6.48
C LEU A 110 13.54 -6.85 -7.20
N GLU A 111 14.80 -6.52 -6.92
CA GLU A 111 15.47 -5.39 -7.55
C GLU A 111 15.72 -5.62 -9.04
N ALA A 112 16.02 -6.87 -9.42
CA ALA A 112 16.17 -7.26 -10.82
C ALA A 112 14.84 -7.21 -11.57
N ASP A 113 13.75 -7.65 -10.95
CA ASP A 113 12.41 -7.59 -11.54
C ASP A 113 11.95 -6.13 -11.70
N LEU A 114 12.20 -5.27 -10.71
CA LEU A 114 11.90 -3.83 -10.83
C LEU A 114 12.67 -3.18 -11.98
N LYS A 115 13.93 -3.57 -12.22
CA LYS A 115 14.73 -3.10 -13.35
C LYS A 115 14.25 -3.60 -14.70
N SER A 116 13.62 -4.78 -14.76
CA SER A 116 13.09 -5.31 -16.01
C SER A 116 11.75 -4.70 -16.39
N GLU A 117 10.90 -4.43 -15.39
CA GLU A 117 9.53 -3.97 -15.63
C GLU A 117 9.38 -2.44 -15.69
N LEU A 118 10.24 -1.70 -14.99
CA LEU A 118 10.17 -0.25 -14.93
C LEU A 118 11.21 0.39 -15.85
N SER A 119 11.02 1.69 -16.11
CA SER A 119 11.98 2.47 -16.89
C SER A 119 12.19 3.86 -16.31
N MET A 120 13.29 4.48 -16.73
CA MET A 120 13.61 5.90 -16.50
C MET A 120 13.52 6.30 -15.02
N LYS A 121 12.75 7.35 -14.70
CA LYS A 121 12.69 7.94 -13.36
C LYS A 121 11.89 7.06 -12.39
N THR A 122 10.87 6.34 -12.87
CA THR A 122 10.09 5.42 -12.05
C THR A 122 10.97 4.27 -11.55
N GLU A 123 11.78 3.68 -12.44
CA GLU A 123 12.78 2.67 -12.05
C GLU A 123 13.71 3.22 -10.96
N ARG A 124 14.28 4.42 -11.18
CA ARG A 124 15.19 5.05 -10.21
C ARG A 124 14.53 5.28 -8.86
N LEU A 125 13.28 5.73 -8.81
CA LEU A 125 12.54 5.91 -7.56
C LEU A 125 12.43 4.60 -6.78
N PHE A 126 11.93 3.55 -7.42
CA PHE A 126 11.75 2.26 -6.74
C PHE A 126 13.09 1.64 -6.34
N LEU A 127 14.17 1.83 -7.13
CA LEU A 127 15.51 1.41 -6.74
C LEU A 127 16.04 2.13 -5.50
N MET A 128 15.78 3.44 -5.36
CA MET A 128 16.10 4.17 -4.13
C MET A 128 15.32 3.62 -2.92
N VAL A 129 14.06 3.27 -3.11
CA VAL A 129 13.20 2.74 -2.05
C VAL A 129 13.63 1.34 -1.61
N VAL A 130 13.88 0.43 -2.55
CA VAL A 130 14.27 -0.95 -2.23
C VAL A 130 15.71 -1.09 -1.75
N ALA A 131 16.55 -0.07 -1.95
CA ALA A 131 17.87 0.00 -1.32
C ALA A 131 17.78 -0.06 0.22
N GLY A 132 16.65 0.35 0.81
CA GLY A 132 16.41 0.22 2.25
C GLY A 132 17.33 1.10 3.09
N THR A 133 17.51 2.36 2.65
CA THR A 133 18.35 3.37 3.32
C THR A 133 17.52 4.53 3.88
N ARG A 134 16.26 4.27 4.23
CA ARG A 134 15.38 5.28 4.82
C ARG A 134 15.80 5.56 6.26
N ALA A 135 15.68 6.79 6.74
CA ALA A 135 15.86 7.08 8.16
C ALA A 135 14.88 6.24 9.00
N GLU A 136 15.37 5.68 10.10
CA GLU A 136 14.56 4.85 10.98
C GLU A 136 13.41 5.65 11.59
N SER A 137 12.26 5.01 11.79
CA SER A 137 11.06 5.68 12.31
C SER A 137 11.25 6.21 13.74
N SER A 138 12.21 5.68 14.49
CA SER A 138 12.59 6.17 15.83
C SER A 138 13.53 7.38 15.81
N ALA A 139 14.11 7.73 14.66
CA ALA A 139 15.01 8.86 14.56
C ALA A 139 14.24 10.19 14.75
N PRO A 140 14.74 11.10 15.60
CA PRO A 140 14.08 12.39 15.82
C PRO A 140 14.16 13.28 14.58
N VAL A 141 13.28 14.27 14.51
CA VAL A 141 13.34 15.32 13.50
C VAL A 141 14.64 16.13 13.69
N VAL A 142 15.37 16.36 12.61
CA VAL A 142 16.62 17.14 12.59
C VAL A 142 16.35 18.50 11.93
N PRO A 143 16.20 19.59 12.71
CA PRO A 143 15.75 20.89 12.19
C PRO A 143 16.64 21.45 11.08
N GLN A 144 17.97 21.37 11.22
CA GLN A 144 18.89 21.86 10.20
C GLN A 144 18.72 21.12 8.86
N GLN A 145 18.44 19.81 8.92
CA GLN A 145 18.18 19.03 7.73
C GLN A 145 16.81 19.35 7.12
N VAL A 146 15.79 19.67 7.94
CA VAL A 146 14.49 20.17 7.44
C VAL A 146 14.70 21.46 6.64
N GLU A 147 15.45 22.42 7.19
CA GLU A 147 15.73 23.69 6.51
C GLU A 147 16.47 23.50 5.19
N GLN A 148 17.46 22.60 5.18
CA GLN A 148 18.21 22.24 3.99
C GLN A 148 17.31 21.57 2.94
N ASP A 149 16.56 20.54 3.32
CA ASP A 149 15.67 19.79 2.42
C ASP A 149 14.59 20.71 1.83
N VAL A 150 14.02 21.62 2.61
CA VAL A 150 13.05 22.62 2.12
C VAL A 150 13.68 23.54 1.07
N LEU A 151 14.91 24.01 1.31
CA LEU A 151 15.63 24.85 0.34
C LEU A 151 15.97 24.08 -0.94
N GLU A 152 16.40 22.82 -0.81
CA GLU A 152 16.73 21.94 -1.92
C GLU A 152 15.50 21.61 -2.77
N ILE A 153 14.38 21.27 -2.15
CA ILE A 153 13.10 21.05 -2.84
C ILE A 153 12.69 22.31 -3.60
N TYR A 154 12.75 23.49 -2.97
CA TYR A 154 12.40 24.74 -3.64
C TYR A 154 13.29 24.99 -4.87
N LYS A 155 14.61 24.87 -4.72
CA LYS A 155 15.56 25.01 -5.84
C LYS A 155 15.34 23.97 -6.95
N ALA A 156 14.92 22.75 -6.57
CA ALA A 156 14.62 21.67 -7.50
C ALA A 156 13.32 21.87 -8.26
N THR A 157 12.41 22.71 -7.76
CA THR A 157 11.06 22.91 -8.29
C THR A 157 10.88 24.36 -8.71
N GLU A 158 10.22 25.17 -7.90
CA GLU A 158 9.79 26.55 -8.22
C GLU A 158 10.97 27.53 -8.36
N GLY A 159 12.15 27.19 -7.87
CA GLY A 159 13.35 28.01 -7.90
C GLY A 159 14.12 27.99 -9.23
N LYS A 160 13.67 27.23 -10.23
CA LYS A 160 14.29 27.15 -11.55
C LYS A 160 13.26 26.87 -12.66
N THR A 161 13.70 26.91 -13.91
CA THR A 161 12.89 26.40 -15.03
C THR A 161 13.05 24.89 -15.16
N GLY A 162 11.94 24.16 -15.15
CA GLY A 162 11.91 22.69 -15.12
C GLY A 162 12.21 22.13 -13.72
N THR A 163 12.12 20.81 -13.57
CA THR A 163 12.14 20.18 -12.24
C THR A 163 13.29 19.18 -12.09
N ASP A 164 14.03 19.22 -10.99
CA ASP A 164 14.95 18.14 -10.59
C ASP A 164 14.17 17.04 -9.86
N GLU A 165 13.49 16.21 -10.63
CA GLU A 165 12.61 15.19 -10.08
C GLU A 165 13.37 14.18 -9.19
N LEU A 166 14.64 13.89 -9.49
CA LEU A 166 15.41 12.90 -8.75
C LEU A 166 15.81 13.38 -7.36
N LEU A 167 16.12 14.67 -7.20
CA LEU A 167 16.41 15.23 -5.88
C LEU A 167 15.18 15.15 -4.97
N VAL A 168 13.99 15.48 -5.49
CA VAL A 168 12.73 15.36 -4.73
C VAL A 168 12.44 13.90 -4.36
N CYS A 169 12.64 12.97 -5.29
CA CYS A 169 12.53 11.53 -5.02
C CYS A 169 13.50 11.07 -3.93
N GLN A 170 14.76 11.50 -3.98
CA GLN A 170 15.78 11.12 -3.02
C GLN A 170 15.44 11.61 -1.61
N ILE A 171 14.98 12.86 -1.48
CA ILE A 171 14.57 13.42 -0.19
C ILE A 171 13.38 12.62 0.36
N LEU A 172 12.27 12.50 -0.39
CA LEU A 172 11.06 11.83 0.10
C LEU A 172 11.23 10.31 0.32
N SER A 173 12.22 9.67 -0.33
CA SER A 173 12.50 8.24 -0.14
C SER A 173 13.46 7.94 0.99
N SER A 174 14.30 8.90 1.38
CA SER A 174 15.30 8.70 2.43
C SER A 174 14.89 9.25 3.80
N ARG A 175 13.96 10.22 3.86
CA ARG A 175 13.48 10.78 5.13
C ARG A 175 12.41 9.90 5.78
N ASN A 176 12.35 9.93 7.11
CA ASN A 176 11.27 9.29 7.85
C ASN A 176 10.00 10.15 7.87
N ASP A 177 8.88 9.58 8.29
CA ASP A 177 7.57 10.24 8.24
C ASP A 177 7.52 11.54 9.05
N ALA A 178 8.15 11.54 10.23
CA ALA A 178 8.22 12.72 11.09
C ALA A 178 9.01 13.87 10.41
N GLN A 179 10.14 13.54 9.79
CA GLN A 179 10.95 14.49 9.04
C GLN A 179 10.21 15.01 7.80
N ILE A 180 9.52 14.15 7.04
CA ILE A 180 8.68 14.53 5.89
C ILE A 180 7.57 15.49 6.33
N GLY A 181 6.89 15.19 7.45
CA GLY A 181 5.88 16.07 8.02
C GLY A 181 6.43 17.46 8.38
N ALA A 182 7.62 17.51 9.00
CA ALA A 182 8.29 18.76 9.32
C ALA A 182 8.71 19.55 8.06
N ILE A 183 9.20 18.87 7.02
CA ILE A 183 9.53 19.47 5.72
C ILE A 183 8.28 20.10 5.10
N ALA A 184 7.16 19.37 5.07
CA ALA A 184 5.91 19.88 4.52
C ALA A 184 5.43 21.15 5.23
N GLN A 185 5.46 21.15 6.57
CA GLN A 185 5.07 22.29 7.38
C GLN A 185 5.99 23.51 7.16
N LEU A 186 7.31 23.30 7.20
CA LEU A 186 8.25 24.41 7.03
C LEU A 186 8.20 24.97 5.59
N TYR A 187 8.03 24.12 4.58
CA TYR A 187 7.86 24.56 3.20
C TYR A 187 6.68 25.52 3.07
N GLU A 188 5.52 25.14 3.61
CA GLU A 188 4.31 25.96 3.55
C GLU A 188 4.45 27.28 4.32
N GLN A 189 5.10 27.26 5.49
CA GLN A 189 5.38 28.47 6.26
C GLN A 189 6.27 29.44 5.49
N LYS A 190 7.32 28.92 4.82
CA LYS A 190 8.33 29.73 4.14
C LYS A 190 7.86 30.28 2.80
N TYR A 191 7.15 29.48 2.01
CA TYR A 191 6.78 29.81 0.63
C TYR A 191 5.29 30.12 0.45
N ARG A 192 4.47 30.02 1.52
CA ARG A 192 3.02 30.29 1.50
C ARG A 192 2.25 29.45 0.48
N ARG A 193 2.80 28.29 0.14
CA ARG A 193 2.22 27.29 -0.77
C ARG A 193 2.53 25.91 -0.21
N SER A 194 1.53 25.03 -0.17
CA SER A 194 1.73 23.68 0.36
C SER A 194 2.62 22.86 -0.57
N LEU A 195 3.48 22.00 0.00
CA LEU A 195 4.34 21.12 -0.79
C LEU A 195 3.52 20.17 -1.68
N GLU A 196 2.33 19.77 -1.24
CA GLU A 196 1.40 18.99 -2.07
C GLU A 196 1.00 19.76 -3.35
N ALA A 197 0.70 21.06 -3.24
CA ALA A 197 0.34 21.89 -4.40
C ALA A 197 1.52 22.15 -5.35
N VAL A 198 2.75 22.05 -4.85
CA VAL A 198 3.95 22.11 -5.68
C VAL A 198 4.14 20.80 -6.42
N ILE A 199 4.04 19.66 -5.74
CA ILE A 199 4.16 18.34 -6.38
C ILE A 199 3.12 18.19 -7.52
N LYS A 200 1.86 18.59 -7.27
CA LYS A 200 0.80 18.54 -8.29
C LYS A 200 1.03 19.45 -9.50
N ALA A 201 1.81 20.52 -9.34
CA ALA A 201 2.09 21.47 -10.42
C ALA A 201 3.33 21.09 -11.23
N GLU A 202 4.33 20.49 -10.57
CA GLU A 202 5.64 20.20 -11.15
C GLU A 202 5.77 18.78 -11.68
N PHE A 203 4.93 17.86 -11.21
CA PHE A 203 4.98 16.45 -11.57
C PHE A 203 3.64 16.02 -12.18
N SER A 204 3.67 14.94 -12.96
CA SER A 204 2.46 14.33 -13.51
C SER A 204 2.53 12.80 -13.49
N GLY A 205 1.39 12.17 -13.74
CA GLY A 205 1.30 10.73 -13.99
C GLY A 205 1.73 9.88 -12.80
N HIS A 206 2.58 8.89 -13.04
CA HIS A 206 3.04 7.99 -11.96
C HIS A 206 3.87 8.72 -10.90
N MET A 207 4.79 9.59 -11.33
CA MET A 207 5.73 10.23 -10.40
C MET A 207 5.00 11.14 -9.40
N GLU A 208 4.02 11.92 -9.88
CA GLU A 208 3.17 12.74 -9.01
C GLU A 208 2.47 11.87 -7.94
N ARG A 209 1.83 10.77 -8.36
CA ARG A 209 1.13 9.85 -7.45
C ARG A 209 2.06 9.26 -6.40
N ALA A 210 3.26 8.85 -6.79
CA ALA A 210 4.24 8.26 -5.88
C ALA A 210 4.75 9.29 -4.84
N LEU A 211 5.11 10.50 -5.27
CA LEU A 211 5.58 11.55 -4.37
C LEU A 211 4.48 12.03 -3.42
N LEU A 212 3.23 12.16 -3.91
CA LEU A 212 2.07 12.46 -3.07
C LEU A 212 1.80 11.33 -2.07
N HIS A 213 1.98 10.06 -2.47
CA HIS A 213 1.86 8.94 -1.54
C HIS A 213 2.87 9.08 -0.39
N GLN A 214 4.15 9.32 -0.68
CA GLN A 214 5.20 9.49 0.33
C GLN A 214 4.94 10.70 1.22
N LEU A 215 4.64 11.86 0.63
CA LEU A 215 4.32 13.08 1.37
C LEU A 215 3.17 12.86 2.34
N ARG A 216 2.05 12.30 1.85
CA ARG A 216 0.86 12.05 2.66
C ARG A 216 1.06 10.94 3.69
N THR A 217 2.03 10.05 3.51
CA THR A 217 2.45 9.11 4.56
C THR A 217 2.97 9.85 5.79
N GLY A 218 3.77 10.89 5.56
CA GLY A 218 4.35 11.71 6.62
C GLY A 218 3.39 12.74 7.23
N THR A 219 2.40 13.22 6.46
CA THR A 219 1.51 14.30 6.91
C THR A 219 0.14 13.82 7.39
N ASP A 220 -0.49 12.85 6.71
CA ASP A 220 -1.81 12.32 7.07
C ASP A 220 -2.01 10.91 6.48
N ARG A 221 -1.43 9.90 7.14
CA ARG A 221 -1.49 8.51 6.69
C ARG A 221 -2.92 7.96 6.60
N ALA A 222 -3.80 8.33 7.53
CA ALA A 222 -5.17 7.85 7.54
C ALA A 222 -6.00 8.48 6.41
N GLY A 223 -5.86 9.80 6.20
CA GLY A 223 -6.50 10.49 5.08
C GLY A 223 -5.94 10.07 3.72
N ARG A 224 -4.64 9.72 3.63
CA ARG A 224 -4.04 9.09 2.45
C ARG A 224 -4.77 7.80 2.10
N ASP A 225 -4.86 6.87 3.04
CA ASP A 225 -5.47 5.55 2.80
C ASP A 225 -6.97 5.65 2.53
N ALA A 226 -7.67 6.57 3.20
CA ALA A 226 -9.06 6.89 2.87
C ALA A 226 -9.22 7.37 1.42
N SER A 227 -8.30 8.23 0.95
CA SER A 227 -8.33 8.72 -0.44
C SER A 227 -8.04 7.60 -1.43
N LEU A 228 -7.07 6.74 -1.14
CA LEU A 228 -6.74 5.60 -1.99
C LEU A 228 -7.89 4.59 -2.07
N LEU A 229 -8.65 4.39 -0.98
CA LEU A 229 -9.86 3.57 -1.02
C LEU A 229 -10.94 4.22 -1.89
N GLU A 230 -11.18 5.53 -1.74
CA GLU A 230 -12.12 6.25 -2.62
C GLU A 230 -11.69 6.17 -4.08
N ASP A 231 -10.42 6.41 -4.39
CA ASP A 231 -9.88 6.38 -5.76
C ASP A 231 -9.99 4.98 -6.41
N SER A 232 -10.15 3.93 -5.61
CA SER A 232 -10.39 2.56 -6.11
C SER A 232 -11.86 2.27 -6.41
N MET A 233 -12.77 3.10 -5.90
CA MET A 233 -14.22 2.98 -6.02
C MET A 233 -14.81 4.06 -6.95
N ALA A 234 -14.14 5.20 -7.09
CA ALA A 234 -14.62 6.30 -7.90
C ALA A 234 -14.43 6.06 -9.41
N GLY A 235 -15.42 6.47 -10.20
CA GLY A 235 -15.36 6.44 -11.66
C GLY A 235 -16.29 5.41 -12.28
N MET A 236 -15.97 4.95 -13.50
CA MET A 236 -16.73 3.89 -14.17
C MET A 236 -16.21 2.53 -13.71
N GLY A 237 -17.01 1.85 -12.89
CA GLY A 237 -16.65 0.57 -12.30
C GLY A 237 -15.64 0.68 -11.17
N THR A 238 -15.31 -0.47 -10.57
CA THR A 238 -14.47 -0.57 -9.38
C THR A 238 -13.10 -1.12 -9.76
N LYS A 239 -12.02 -0.50 -9.25
CA LYS A 239 -10.67 -1.08 -9.33
C LYS A 239 -10.52 -2.16 -8.24
N GLU A 240 -11.24 -3.26 -8.40
CA GLU A 240 -11.46 -4.29 -7.37
C GLU A 240 -10.15 -4.81 -6.75
N ARG A 241 -9.10 -5.03 -7.57
CA ARG A 241 -7.78 -5.44 -7.07
C ARG A 241 -7.15 -4.41 -6.12
N LEU A 242 -7.25 -3.11 -6.43
CA LEU A 242 -6.70 -2.06 -5.55
C LEU A 242 -7.56 -1.91 -4.30
N LEU A 243 -8.89 -1.92 -4.44
CA LEU A 243 -9.82 -1.85 -3.31
C LEU A 243 -9.53 -2.98 -2.29
N LEU A 244 -9.45 -4.21 -2.77
CA LEU A 244 -9.15 -5.39 -1.98
C LEU A 244 -7.79 -5.27 -1.29
N ASN A 245 -6.72 -4.98 -2.02
CA ASN A 245 -5.38 -4.94 -1.45
C ASN A 245 -5.23 -3.80 -0.43
N ARG A 246 -5.85 -2.64 -0.67
CA ARG A 246 -5.85 -1.50 0.26
C ARG A 246 -6.66 -1.81 1.52
N ALA A 247 -7.83 -2.45 1.39
CA ALA A 247 -8.64 -2.87 2.53
C ALA A 247 -7.91 -3.92 3.38
N VAL A 248 -7.36 -4.97 2.75
CA VAL A 248 -6.59 -6.02 3.43
C VAL A 248 -5.32 -5.44 4.09
N ARG A 249 -4.61 -4.51 3.44
CA ARG A 249 -3.42 -3.89 4.03
C ARG A 249 -3.78 -3.11 5.30
N ALA A 250 -4.89 -2.38 5.30
CA ALA A 250 -5.36 -1.64 6.47
C ALA A 250 -5.93 -2.57 7.57
N HIS A 251 -6.45 -3.74 7.21
CA HIS A 251 -7.02 -4.72 8.15
C HIS A 251 -6.03 -5.16 9.24
N TRP A 252 -4.76 -5.34 8.88
CA TRP A 252 -3.73 -5.84 9.79
C TRP A 252 -3.43 -4.91 10.98
N ASP A 253 -3.85 -3.65 10.91
CA ASP A 253 -3.84 -2.71 12.04
C ASP A 253 -5.25 -2.18 12.27
N LYS A 254 -5.98 -2.84 13.18
CA LYS A 254 -7.37 -2.48 13.50
C LYS A 254 -7.51 -1.04 13.97
N THR A 255 -6.53 -0.51 14.70
CA THR A 255 -6.55 0.88 15.16
C THR A 255 -6.39 1.83 13.98
N HIS A 256 -5.48 1.53 13.05
CA HIS A 256 -5.33 2.29 11.82
C HIS A 256 -6.58 2.21 10.95
N MET A 257 -7.19 1.04 10.77
CA MET A 257 -8.45 0.89 10.03
C MET A 257 -9.56 1.82 10.59
N GLN A 258 -9.71 1.93 11.91
CA GLN A 258 -10.68 2.86 12.50
C GLN A 258 -10.34 4.33 12.18
N ARG A 259 -9.05 4.70 12.17
CA ARG A 259 -8.62 6.05 11.76
C ARG A 259 -8.91 6.29 10.29
N VAL A 260 -8.71 5.30 9.41
CA VAL A 260 -9.05 5.37 7.99
C VAL A 260 -10.56 5.60 7.80
N LYS A 261 -11.41 4.83 8.49
CA LYS A 261 -12.87 5.03 8.44
C LYS A 261 -13.29 6.42 8.91
N ALA A 262 -12.69 6.93 9.99
CA ALA A 262 -12.94 8.27 10.48
C ALA A 262 -12.50 9.36 9.49
N ALA A 263 -11.31 9.24 8.92
CA ALA A 263 -10.79 10.16 7.92
C ALA A 263 -11.63 10.13 6.62
N TYR A 264 -12.06 8.95 6.20
CA TYR A 264 -12.94 8.76 5.06
C TYR A 264 -14.28 9.49 5.26
N ARG A 265 -14.92 9.30 6.42
CA ARG A 265 -16.16 10.01 6.77
C ARG A 265 -15.99 11.52 6.84
N ALA A 266 -14.89 11.99 7.43
CA ALA A 266 -14.60 13.41 7.52
C ALA A 266 -14.38 14.05 6.15
N LYS A 267 -13.73 13.34 5.22
CA LYS A 267 -13.34 13.85 3.90
C LYS A 267 -14.44 13.73 2.84
N PHE A 268 -15.14 12.61 2.80
CA PHE A 268 -16.11 12.29 1.74
C PHE A 268 -17.56 12.38 2.18
N HIS A 269 -17.82 12.65 3.47
CA HIS A 269 -19.16 12.73 4.06
C HIS A 269 -20.01 11.46 3.84
N LYS A 270 -19.35 10.30 3.76
CA LYS A 270 -19.93 8.96 3.59
C LYS A 270 -19.20 7.96 4.48
N ASP A 271 -19.85 6.88 4.89
CA ASP A 271 -19.19 5.78 5.60
C ASP A 271 -18.51 4.82 4.61
N LEU A 272 -17.27 4.39 4.90
CA LEU A 272 -16.49 3.51 4.02
C LEU A 272 -17.24 2.21 3.66
N GLY A 273 -17.86 1.57 4.65
CA GLY A 273 -18.64 0.36 4.41
C GLY A 273 -19.89 0.62 3.56
N ALA A 274 -20.49 1.81 3.63
CA ALA A 274 -21.61 2.17 2.76
C ALA A 274 -21.14 2.34 1.31
N SER A 275 -19.96 2.95 1.10
CA SER A 275 -19.36 3.03 -0.24
C SER A 275 -19.04 1.66 -0.81
N ILE A 276 -18.47 0.74 -0.02
CA ILE A 276 -18.21 -0.63 -0.47
C ILE A 276 -19.49 -1.36 -0.88
N ARG A 277 -20.59 -1.22 -0.12
CA ARG A 277 -21.90 -1.80 -0.48
C ARG A 277 -22.49 -1.24 -1.79
N ASN A 278 -22.10 -0.02 -2.16
CA ASN A 278 -22.59 0.58 -3.41
C ASN A 278 -21.78 0.11 -4.63
N GLU A 279 -20.51 -0.23 -4.44
CA GLU A 279 -19.55 -0.52 -5.52
C GLU A 279 -19.26 -2.02 -5.70
N THR A 280 -19.74 -2.85 -4.78
CA THR A 280 -19.53 -4.31 -4.80
C THR A 280 -20.84 -5.02 -4.48
N SER A 281 -20.89 -6.35 -4.65
CA SER A 281 -22.08 -7.15 -4.32
C SER A 281 -21.71 -8.58 -3.94
N GLY A 282 -22.68 -9.31 -3.38
CA GLY A 282 -22.55 -10.74 -3.07
C GLY A 282 -21.48 -11.04 -2.02
N ASP A 283 -20.83 -12.20 -2.15
CA ASP A 283 -19.84 -12.63 -1.16
C ASP A 283 -18.55 -11.80 -1.19
N PHE A 284 -18.23 -11.15 -2.32
CA PHE A 284 -17.11 -10.22 -2.39
C PHE A 284 -17.36 -8.97 -1.51
N GLU A 285 -18.56 -8.40 -1.57
CA GLU A 285 -18.99 -7.32 -0.66
C GLU A 285 -18.90 -7.77 0.79
N ALA A 286 -19.48 -8.94 1.11
CA ALA A 286 -19.49 -9.46 2.48
C ALA A 286 -18.07 -9.68 3.03
N ALA A 287 -17.15 -10.17 2.18
CA ALA A 287 -15.76 -10.35 2.55
C ALA A 287 -15.05 -9.01 2.81
N LEU A 288 -15.23 -8.00 1.94
CA LEU A 288 -14.63 -6.68 2.15
C LEU A 288 -15.18 -5.96 3.38
N LEU A 289 -16.49 -6.07 3.64
CA LEU A 289 -17.09 -5.55 4.87
C LEU A 289 -16.47 -6.19 6.11
N GLY A 290 -16.32 -7.52 6.10
CA GLY A 290 -15.64 -8.23 7.18
C GLY A 290 -14.18 -7.77 7.36
N VAL A 291 -13.44 -7.54 6.26
CA VAL A 291 -12.06 -7.03 6.29
C VAL A 291 -11.99 -5.65 6.94
N ILE A 292 -12.97 -4.77 6.72
CA ILE A 292 -13.01 -3.44 7.38
C ILE A 292 -13.69 -3.47 8.77
N GLY A 293 -14.07 -4.65 9.26
CA GLY A 293 -14.67 -4.87 10.57
C GLY A 293 -16.16 -4.52 10.67
N GLU A 294 -16.93 -4.70 9.60
CA GLU A 294 -18.39 -4.61 9.56
C GLU A 294 -19.08 -5.96 9.38
#